data_AF-A0A925YHL8-F1
#
_entry.id   AF-A0A925YHL8-F1
#
_cell.length_a   1.000
_cell.length_b   1.000
_cell.length_c   1.000
_cell.angle_alpha   90.00
_cell.angle_beta   90.00
_cell.angle_gamma   90.00
#
_symmetry.space_group_name_H-M   'P 1'
#
loop_
_entity.id
_entity.type
_entity.pdbx_description
1 polymer ?
#
loop_
_entity_poly.entity_id
_entity_poly.type
_entity_poly.pdbx_seq_one_letter_code
_entity_poly.pdbx_strand_id
1 'polypeptide(L)' 'TTVTFEDKGGKTLLVLHELYSSKEALDAAGTGAADAMVETFAQLDELHLTLGASVGQ' A
#
# COMPACT_ATOMS: atom_id res chain seq x y z
N THR A 1 -3.76 -5.04 -12.02
CA THR A 1 -3.20 -4.35 -10.86
C THR A 1 -1.68 -4.38 -10.92
N THR A 2 -1.07 -3.21 -10.85
CA THR A 2 0.37 -2.98 -10.85
C THR A 2 0.71 -2.21 -9.59
N VAL A 3 1.78 -2.61 -8.90
CA VAL A 3 2.25 -1.94 -7.68
C VAL A 3 3.68 -1.47 -7.92
N THR A 4 3.93 -0.20 -7.65
CA THR A 4 5.27 0.40 -7.77
C THR A 4 5.70 1.00 -6.43
N PHE A 5 6.96 0.78 -6.09
CA PHE A 5 7.60 1.29 -4.88
C PHE A 5 8.73 2.21 -5.29
N GLU A 6 8.70 3.45 -4.82
CA GLU A 6 9.72 4.45 -5.10
C GLU A 6 10.35 4.93 -3.79
N ASP A 7 11.69 4.95 -3.73
CA ASP A 7 12.40 5.61 -2.62
C ASP A 7 12.34 7.13 -2.77
N LYS A 8 11.94 7.80 -1.70
CA LYS A 8 11.84 9.25 -1.58
C LYS A 8 12.66 9.72 -0.37
N GLY A 9 13.92 9.32 -0.29
CA GLY A 9 14.86 9.82 0.71
C GLY A 9 14.47 9.45 2.13
N GLY A 10 14.37 8.15 2.42
CA GLY A 10 14.00 7.62 3.74
C GLY A 10 12.50 7.45 3.95
N LYS A 11 11.71 7.57 2.87
CA LYS A 11 10.28 7.23 2.82
C LYS A 11 10.02 6.43 1.55
N THR A 12 9.14 5.43 1.62
CA THR A 12 8.72 4.66 0.46
C THR A 12 7.39 5.19 -0.06
N LEU A 13 7.36 5.68 -1.29
CA LEU A 13 6.12 6.00 -1.99
C LEU A 13 5.60 4.74 -2.68
N LEU A 14 4.42 4.28 -2.27
CA LEU A 14 3.71 3.21 -2.94
C LEU A 14 2.69 3.81 -3.92
N VAL A 15 2.72 3.36 -5.17
CA VAL A 15 1.71 3.68 -6.18
C VAL A 15 1.04 2.37 -6.62
N LEU A 16 -0.25 2.24 -6.32
CA LEU A 16 -1.10 1.16 -6.82
C LEU A 16 -1.83 1.64 -8.07
N HIS A 17 -1.69 0.90 -9.16
CA HIS A 17 -2.38 1.15 -10.42
C HIS A 17 -3.28 -0.04 -10.77
N GLU A 18 -4.58 0.12 -10.58
CA GLU A 18 -5.56 -0.92 -10.88
C GLU A 18 -6.20 -0.66 -12.25
N LEU A 19 -5.76 -1.43 -13.23
CA LEU A 19 -6.38 -1.45 -14.57
C LEU A 19 -7.60 -2.35 -14.52
N TYR A 20 -8.77 -1.77 -14.81
CA TYR A 20 -10.03 -2.48 -14.97
C TYR A 20 -10.38 -2.59 -16.45
N SER A 21 -10.86 -3.76 -16.88
CA SER A 21 -11.21 -4.03 -18.28
C SER A 21 -12.42 -3.22 -18.77
N SER A 22 -13.22 -2.65 -17.86
CA SER A 22 -14.41 -1.86 -18.15
C SER A 22 -14.65 -0.79 -17.09
N LYS A 23 -15.30 0.32 -17.46
CA LYS A 23 -15.68 1.40 -16.55
C LYS A 23 -16.62 0.92 -15.42
N GLU A 24 -17.49 -0.03 -15.69
CA GLU A 24 -18.38 -0.64 -14.67
C GLU A 24 -17.58 -1.40 -13.59
N ALA A 25 -16.46 -2.04 -13.96
CA ALA A 25 -15.62 -2.74 -12.99
C ALA A 25 -14.80 -1.76 -12.13
N LEU A 26 -14.41 -0.61 -12.70
CA LEU A 26 -13.80 0.49 -11.94
C LEU A 26 -14.80 1.09 -10.92
N ASP A 27 -16.03 1.33 -11.36
CA ASP A 27 -17.08 1.91 -10.51
C ASP A 27 -17.48 0.96 -9.37
N ALA A 28 -17.62 -0.34 -9.68
CA ALA A 28 -17.93 -1.38 -8.70
C ALA A 28 -16.79 -1.60 -7.67
N ALA A 29 -15.53 -1.43 -8.07
CA ALA A 29 -14.41 -1.53 -7.15
C ALA A 29 -14.34 -0.32 -6.18
N GLY A 30 -14.79 0.85 -6.63
CA GLY A 30 -14.88 2.06 -5.81
C GLY A 30 -13.56 2.41 -5.13
N THR A 31 -13.63 2.96 -3.92
CA THR A 31 -12.44 3.24 -3.08
C THR A 31 -12.13 2.12 -2.08
N GLY A 32 -12.92 1.05 -2.05
CA GLY A 32 -12.84 0.02 -1.00
C GLY A 32 -11.51 -0.73 -1.01
N ALA A 33 -10.95 -1.01 -2.19
CA ALA A 33 -9.63 -1.60 -2.32
C ALA A 33 -8.52 -0.66 -1.81
N ALA A 34 -8.64 0.64 -2.09
CA ALA A 34 -7.68 1.64 -1.62
C ALA A 34 -7.77 1.86 -0.09
N ASP A 35 -8.97 1.88 0.47
CA ASP A 35 -9.21 2.10 1.91
C ASP A 35 -8.70 0.92 2.76
N ALA A 36 -9.01 -0.32 2.35
CA ALA A 36 -8.48 -1.52 2.99
C ALA A 36 -6.94 -1.58 2.90
N MET A 37 -6.36 -1.07 1.80
CA MET A 37 -4.91 -0.99 1.69
C MET A 37 -4.30 -0.01 2.70
N VAL A 38 -4.92 1.14 2.97
CA VAL A 38 -4.42 2.10 3.98
C VAL A 38 -4.30 1.43 5.36
N GLU A 39 -5.30 0.65 5.79
CA GLU A 39 -5.23 -0.09 7.05
C GLU A 39 -4.11 -1.13 7.05
N THR A 40 -3.92 -1.87 5.94
CA THR A 40 -2.82 -2.85 5.85
C THR A 40 -1.44 -2.18 5.85
N PHE A 41 -1.30 -0.98 5.30
CA PHE A 41 -0.06 -0.21 5.35
C PHE A 41 0.26 0.33 6.74
N ALA A 42 -0.76 0.75 7.50
CA ALA A 42 -0.59 1.16 8.89
C ALA A 42 -0.06 0.00 9.76
N GLN A 43 -0.60 -1.21 9.57
CA GLN A 43 -0.08 -2.41 10.24
C GLN A 43 1.36 -2.72 9.82
N LEU A 44 1.71 -2.48 8.55
CA LEU A 44 3.06 -2.69 8.05
C LEU A 44 4.07 -1.69 8.65
N ASP A 45 3.66 -0.44 8.88
CA ASP A 45 4.48 0.58 9.58
C ASP A 45 4.73 0.18 11.03
N GLU A 46 3.69 -0.26 11.75
CA GLU A 46 3.80 -0.78 13.12
C GLU A 46 4.72 -2.01 13.18
N LEU A 47 4.62 -2.92 12.20
CA LEU A 47 5.50 -4.08 12.09
C LEU A 47 6.96 -3.67 11.76
N HIS A 48 7.16 -2.65 10.93
CA HIS A 48 8.50 -2.20 10.56
C HIS A 48 9.20 -1.51 11.73
N LEU A 49 8.45 -0.75 12.54
CA LEU A 49 8.92 -0.15 13.79
C LEU A 49 9.31 -1.23 14.83
N THR A 50 8.50 -2.29 14.96
CA THR A 50 8.77 -3.38 15.89
C THR A 50 9.92 -4.29 15.43
N LEU A 51 10.05 -4.57 14.13
CA LEU A 51 11.17 -5.34 13.59
C LEU A 51 12.49 -4.55 13.65
N GLY A 52 12.47 -3.24 13.39
CA GLY A 52 13.60 -2.34 13.57
C GLY A 52 14.07 -2.24 15.02
N ALA A 53 13.16 -2.40 15.99
CA ALA A 53 13.51 -2.52 17.40
C ALA A 53 14.14 -3.88 17.76
N SER A 54 13.80 -4.95 17.04
CA SER A 54 14.32 -6.30 17.30
C SER A 54 15.66 -6.61 16.61
N VAL A 55 15.98 -5.93 15.49
CA VAL A 55 17.26 -6.10 14.77
C VAL A 55 18.42 -5.32 15.42
N GLY A 56 18.14 -4.63 16.55
CA GLY A 56 19.09 -3.87 17.34
C GLY A 56 19.49 -4.51 18.67
N GLN A 57 19.18 -5.79 18.92
CA GLN A 57 19.58 -6.51 20.14
C GLN A 57 20.53 -7.68 19.85
#